data_AF-A0A1Q7MH75-F1
#
_entry.id   AF-A0A1Q7MH75-F1
#
_cell.length_a   1.000
_cell.length_b   1.000
_cell.length_c   1.000
_cell.angle_alpha   90.00
_cell.angle_beta   90.00
_cell.angle_gamma   90.00
#
_symmetry.space_group_name_H-M   'P 1'
#
loop_
_entity.id
_entity.type
_entity.pdbx_description
1 polymer ?
#
loop_
_entity_poly.entity_id
_entity_poly.type
_entity_poly.pdbx_seq_one_letter_code
_entity_poly.pdbx_strand_id
1 'polypeptide(L)'
;MIDYAQLLLLGAIAGFTIFLGLPLAILQNVSSRKKGFLNALSIGILLFLVIDVFSHAWNTATSVASTAFAGKSSSVDAAMDLIAVFGGLALGLLGLVAYEAKYMAKAPPIVKARLENGPVTAQLSAAEQAKQIQILQEHHPYRLAMMIAIGIGAHNFSEGLAVGQSYASGSVGLALLLVIGFGAHNTTEGFGIAGPLAGLIKRPTARFLAVAGLVGGGPTFIGTVVGSLWTSVFTYVLFLSLAGGAILYVSMLMYNSGRKQTTNQILMIGIFVGLCAGFLTDLIVTLGGA
;
A
#
# COMPACT_ATOMS: atom_id res chain seq x y z
N MET A 1 1.17 22.28 22.33
CA MET A 1 0.04 21.40 21.97
C MET A 1 -0.23 21.60 20.50
N ILE A 2 -0.42 20.52 19.74
CA ILE A 2 -0.92 20.67 18.36
C ILE A 2 -2.42 20.90 18.42
N ASP A 3 -2.94 21.84 17.63
CA ASP A 3 -4.38 22.00 17.50
C ASP A 3 -4.96 21.00 16.47
N TYR A 4 -6.28 20.92 16.39
CA TYR A 4 -6.96 19.98 15.50
C TYR A 4 -6.65 20.24 14.01
N ALA A 5 -6.51 21.50 13.60
CA ALA A 5 -6.18 21.83 12.21
C ALA A 5 -4.75 21.39 11.86
N GLN A 6 -3.82 21.54 12.80
CA GLN A 6 -2.45 21.05 12.68
C GLN A 6 -2.41 19.52 12.57
N LEU A 7 -3.18 18.79 13.38
CA LEU A 7 -3.32 17.34 13.26
C LEU A 7 -3.78 16.93 11.86
N LEU A 8 -4.85 17.56 11.36
CA LEU A 8 -5.39 17.26 10.04
C LEU A 8 -4.40 17.56 8.92
N LEU A 9 -3.66 18.67 9.03
CA LEU A 9 -2.61 19.02 8.08
C LEU A 9 -1.47 17.99 8.12
N LEU A 10 -1.05 17.55 9.30
CA LEU A 10 0.00 16.55 9.47
C LEU A 10 -0.41 15.20 8.89
N GLY A 11 -1.65 14.74 9.14
CA GLY A 11 -2.21 13.54 8.53
C GLY A 11 -2.29 13.63 7.00
N ALA A 12 -2.67 14.79 6.47
CA ALA A 12 -2.64 15.04 5.03
C ALA A 12 -1.22 15.01 4.44
N ILE A 13 -0.25 15.63 5.12
CA ILE A 13 1.15 15.64 4.69
C ILE A 13 1.69 14.21 4.68
N ALA A 14 1.49 13.44 5.76
CA ALA A 14 1.94 12.05 5.86
C ALA A 14 1.40 11.19 4.70
N GLY A 15 0.11 11.29 4.39
CA GLY A 15 -0.48 10.54 3.29
C GLY A 15 -0.02 11.01 1.91
N PHE A 16 0.10 12.32 1.70
CA PHE A 16 0.41 12.89 0.39
C PHE A 16 1.88 12.88 0.01
N THR A 17 2.81 12.49 0.89
CA THR A 17 4.18 12.19 0.47
C THR A 17 4.25 11.08 -0.58
N ILE A 18 3.22 10.23 -0.69
CA ILE A 18 3.09 9.23 -1.77
C ILE A 18 3.22 9.83 -3.18
N PHE A 19 2.78 11.08 -3.36
CA PHE A 19 2.91 11.80 -4.63
C PHE A 19 4.36 12.05 -5.03
N LEU A 20 5.30 12.07 -4.08
CA LEU A 20 6.73 12.24 -4.37
C LEU A 20 7.32 11.02 -5.09
N GLY A 21 6.72 9.83 -4.92
CA GLY A 21 7.13 8.62 -5.62
C GLY A 21 6.56 8.46 -7.03
N LEU A 22 5.41 9.08 -7.32
CA LEU A 22 4.69 8.91 -8.59
C LEU A 22 5.37 9.47 -9.85
N PRO A 23 6.21 10.53 -9.81
CA PRO A 23 6.95 11.00 -10.98
C PRO A 23 7.80 9.92 -11.67
N LEU A 24 8.20 8.86 -10.95
CA LEU A 24 8.88 7.69 -11.51
C LEU A 24 8.08 7.04 -12.66
N ALA A 25 6.75 7.11 -12.62
CA ALA A 25 5.87 6.56 -13.65
C ALA A 25 6.00 7.28 -15.00
N ILE A 26 6.48 8.54 -15.00
CA ILE A 26 6.60 9.40 -16.18
C ILE A 26 7.99 9.27 -16.82
N LEU A 27 8.97 8.76 -16.07
CA LEU A 27 10.35 8.62 -16.56
C LEU A 27 10.40 7.66 -17.76
N GLN A 28 10.90 8.17 -18.87
CA GLN A 28 11.23 7.38 -20.04
C GLN A 28 12.68 6.90 -19.96
N ASN A 29 13.00 5.80 -20.65
CA ASN A 29 14.35 5.23 -20.74
C ASN A 29 14.96 4.74 -19.41
N VAL A 30 14.16 4.48 -18.38
CA VAL A 30 14.63 3.76 -17.19
C VAL A 30 14.90 2.29 -17.58
N SER A 31 16.09 1.79 -17.32
CA SER A 31 16.41 0.39 -17.63
C SER A 31 15.54 -0.56 -16.81
N SER A 32 15.19 -1.72 -17.37
CA SER A 32 14.35 -2.71 -16.68
C SER A 32 14.96 -3.16 -15.34
N ARG A 33 16.30 -3.17 -15.26
CA ARG A 33 17.07 -3.38 -14.01
C ARG A 33 16.78 -2.33 -12.94
N LYS A 34 16.78 -1.04 -13.29
CA LYS A 34 16.49 0.05 -12.34
C LYS A 34 15.02 0.02 -11.89
N LYS A 35 14.08 -0.22 -12.82
CA LYS A 35 12.65 -0.35 -12.48
C LYS A 35 12.40 -1.52 -11.53
N GLY A 36 12.96 -2.69 -11.85
CA GLY A 36 12.85 -3.88 -11.03
C GLY A 36 13.49 -3.69 -9.64
N PHE A 37 14.63 -2.99 -9.55
CA PHE A 37 15.25 -2.66 -8.27
C PHE A 37 14.40 -1.71 -7.42
N LEU A 38 13.87 -0.62 -7.99
CA LEU A 38 13.01 0.34 -7.26
C LEU A 38 11.69 -0.31 -6.79
N ASN A 39 11.10 -1.15 -7.64
CA ASN A 39 9.94 -1.97 -7.26
C ASN A 39 10.30 -2.92 -6.10
N ALA A 40 11.45 -3.61 -6.18
CA ALA A 40 11.91 -4.51 -5.13
C ALA A 40 12.23 -3.78 -3.81
N LEU A 41 12.81 -2.58 -3.87
CA LEU A 41 13.01 -1.73 -2.71
C LEU A 41 11.67 -1.42 -2.01
N SER A 42 10.65 -1.06 -2.78
CA SER A 42 9.30 -0.83 -2.26
C SER A 42 8.71 -2.10 -1.64
N ILE A 43 8.85 -3.27 -2.27
CA ILE A 43 8.45 -4.57 -1.66
C ILE A 43 9.16 -4.79 -0.32
N GLY A 44 10.46 -4.53 -0.23
CA GLY A 44 11.21 -4.70 1.01
C GLY A 44 10.66 -3.85 2.16
N ILE A 45 10.32 -2.60 1.89
CA ILE A 45 9.70 -1.68 2.86
C ILE A 45 8.30 -2.18 3.24
N LEU A 46 7.48 -2.59 2.26
CA LEU A 46 6.16 -3.17 2.52
C LEU A 46 6.22 -4.44 3.38
N LEU A 47 7.24 -5.29 3.19
CA LEU A 47 7.44 -6.48 4.04
C LEU A 47 7.83 -6.11 5.47
N PHE A 48 8.64 -5.07 5.67
CA PHE A 48 8.88 -4.52 6.99
C PHE A 48 7.56 -4.05 7.62
N LEU A 49 6.73 -3.31 6.88
CA LEU A 49 5.45 -2.82 7.38
C LEU A 49 4.49 -3.94 7.75
N VAL A 50 4.46 -5.04 7.00
CA VAL A 50 3.72 -6.26 7.38
C VAL A 50 4.16 -6.74 8.76
N ILE A 51 5.48 -6.86 8.99
CA ILE A 51 6.01 -7.29 10.29
C ILE A 51 5.59 -6.32 11.39
N ASP A 52 5.72 -5.02 11.15
CA ASP A 52 5.43 -3.98 12.12
C ASP A 52 3.95 -3.94 12.53
N VAL A 53 3.04 -3.82 11.55
CA VAL A 53 1.60 -3.71 11.82
C VAL A 53 1.04 -4.99 12.44
N PHE A 54 1.52 -6.17 12.02
CA PHE A 54 1.11 -7.42 12.64
C PHE A 54 1.65 -7.56 14.06
N SER A 55 2.89 -7.13 14.31
CA SER A 55 3.46 -7.15 15.65
C SER A 55 2.65 -6.26 16.59
N HIS A 56 2.30 -5.04 16.16
CA HIS A 56 1.44 -4.14 16.93
C HIS A 56 0.04 -4.71 17.18
N ALA A 57 -0.61 -5.26 16.15
CA ALA A 57 -1.93 -5.89 16.29
C ALA A 57 -1.90 -7.10 17.23
N TRP A 58 -0.92 -7.98 17.07
CA TRP A 58 -0.74 -9.18 17.87
C TRP A 58 -0.42 -8.87 19.33
N ASN A 59 0.53 -7.95 19.58
CA ASN A 59 0.91 -7.55 20.92
C ASN A 59 -0.26 -6.88 21.65
N THR A 60 -1.04 -6.06 20.95
CA THR A 60 -2.23 -5.42 21.52
C THR A 60 -3.29 -6.46 21.92
N ALA A 61 -3.66 -7.36 21.01
CA ALA A 61 -4.65 -8.40 21.27
C ALA A 61 -4.20 -9.38 22.36
N THR A 62 -2.93 -9.79 22.37
CA THR A 62 -2.39 -10.70 23.39
C THR A 62 -2.23 -10.06 24.75
N SER A 63 -2.01 -8.74 24.82
CA SER A 63 -2.04 -8.00 26.09
C SER A 63 -3.42 -8.10 26.74
N VAL A 64 -4.49 -7.83 25.99
CA VAL A 64 -5.90 -7.95 26.46
C VAL A 64 -6.23 -9.40 26.84
N ALA A 65 -5.77 -10.37 26.05
CA ALA A 65 -5.96 -11.79 26.36
C ALA A 65 -5.25 -12.23 27.64
N SER A 66 -4.01 -11.74 27.86
CA SER A 66 -3.23 -12.05 29.05
C SER A 66 -3.85 -11.44 30.30
N THR A 67 -4.35 -10.20 30.23
CA THR A 67 -5.07 -9.58 31.36
C THR A 67 -6.39 -10.29 31.65
N ALA A 68 -7.08 -10.78 30.63
CA ALA A 68 -8.32 -11.54 30.80
C ALA A 68 -8.06 -12.89 31.46
N PHE A 69 -7.01 -13.59 31.02
CA PHE A 69 -6.57 -14.85 31.64
C PHE A 69 -6.19 -14.66 33.12
N ALA A 70 -5.57 -13.53 33.47
CA ALA A 70 -5.28 -13.17 34.85
C ALA A 70 -6.52 -12.73 35.67
N GLY A 71 -7.72 -12.76 35.09
CA GLY A 71 -8.98 -12.34 35.73
C GLY A 71 -9.12 -10.82 35.88
N LYS A 72 -8.32 -10.03 35.17
CA LYS A 72 -8.26 -8.55 35.31
C LYS A 72 -9.02 -7.79 34.21
N SER A 73 -9.42 -8.46 33.14
CA SER A 73 -10.23 -7.89 32.06
C SER A 73 -11.25 -8.89 31.53
N SER A 74 -12.16 -8.41 30.67
CA SER A 74 -13.20 -9.24 30.05
C SER A 74 -12.61 -10.27 29.08
N SER A 75 -12.97 -11.55 29.27
CA SER A 75 -12.65 -12.62 28.31
C SER A 75 -13.35 -12.46 26.98
N VAL A 76 -14.48 -11.74 26.96
CA VAL A 76 -15.21 -11.43 25.71
C VAL A 76 -14.40 -10.44 24.88
N ASP A 77 -13.85 -9.40 25.50
CA ASP A 77 -13.05 -8.39 24.79
C ASP A 77 -11.79 -9.03 24.19
N ALA A 78 -11.12 -9.90 24.96
CA ALA A 78 -9.99 -10.70 24.48
C ALA A 78 -10.35 -11.57 23.26
N ALA A 79 -11.50 -12.26 23.30
CA ALA A 79 -11.95 -13.07 22.17
C ALA A 79 -12.27 -12.20 20.95
N MET A 80 -12.91 -11.04 21.14
CA MET A 80 -13.27 -10.11 20.08
C MET A 80 -12.03 -9.51 19.42
N ASP A 81 -10.99 -9.15 20.18
CA ASP A 81 -9.74 -8.62 19.63
C ASP A 81 -8.98 -9.69 18.84
N LEU A 82 -8.98 -10.95 19.29
CA LEU A 82 -8.41 -12.06 18.49
C LEU A 82 -9.20 -12.30 17.20
N ILE A 83 -10.53 -12.21 17.24
CA ILE A 83 -11.38 -12.24 16.04
C ILE A 83 -11.04 -11.06 15.12
N ALA A 84 -10.76 -9.87 15.67
CA ALA A 84 -10.34 -8.71 14.91
C ALA A 84 -9.00 -8.95 14.20
N VAL A 85 -8.03 -9.62 14.85
CA VAL A 85 -6.75 -9.96 14.22
C VAL A 85 -6.96 -10.81 12.97
N PHE A 86 -7.57 -11.99 13.13
CA PHE A 86 -7.71 -12.94 12.02
C PHE A 86 -8.76 -12.48 11.00
N GLY A 87 -9.84 -11.87 11.46
CA GLY A 87 -10.89 -11.29 10.63
C GLY A 87 -10.37 -10.13 9.79
N GLY A 88 -9.61 -9.22 10.39
CA GLY A 88 -8.95 -8.12 9.69
C GLY A 88 -7.99 -8.64 8.62
N LEU A 89 -7.08 -9.54 9.00
CA LEU A 89 -6.14 -10.19 8.05
C LEU A 89 -6.88 -10.84 6.87
N ALA A 90 -7.94 -11.60 7.15
CA ALA A 90 -8.75 -12.24 6.13
C ALA A 90 -9.44 -11.22 5.22
N LEU A 91 -10.02 -10.15 5.78
CA LEU A 91 -10.65 -9.08 5.01
C LEU A 91 -9.65 -8.36 4.10
N GLY A 92 -8.46 -8.04 4.60
CA GLY A 92 -7.40 -7.40 3.81
C GLY A 92 -6.89 -8.29 2.68
N LEU A 93 -6.55 -9.54 2.99
CA LEU A 93 -5.98 -10.49 2.03
C LEU A 93 -7.04 -11.04 1.07
N LEU A 94 -8.06 -11.72 1.58
CA LEU A 94 -9.07 -12.40 0.77
C LEU A 94 -10.02 -11.40 0.10
N GLY A 95 -10.25 -10.24 0.71
CA GLY A 95 -11.02 -9.16 0.09
C GLY A 95 -10.37 -8.65 -1.18
N LEU A 96 -9.05 -8.44 -1.18
CA LEU A 96 -8.32 -8.03 -2.39
C LEU A 96 -8.25 -9.15 -3.43
N VAL A 97 -8.10 -10.41 -3.02
CA VAL A 97 -8.20 -11.56 -3.93
C VAL A 97 -9.56 -11.61 -4.62
N ALA A 98 -10.65 -11.45 -3.85
CA ALA A 98 -12.01 -11.43 -4.39
C ALA A 98 -12.22 -10.23 -5.33
N TYR A 99 -11.66 -9.08 -4.99
CA TYR A 99 -11.70 -7.88 -5.84
C TYR A 99 -10.94 -8.09 -7.16
N GLU A 100 -9.73 -8.65 -7.13
CA GLU A 100 -8.98 -9.03 -8.34
C GLU A 100 -9.78 -10.01 -9.21
N ALA A 101 -10.29 -11.10 -8.62
CA ALA A 101 -11.04 -12.11 -9.36
C ALA A 101 -12.28 -11.52 -10.06
N LYS A 102 -12.99 -10.61 -9.38
CA LYS A 102 -14.22 -10.00 -9.91
C LYS A 102 -13.96 -8.93 -10.96
N TYR A 103 -12.95 -8.08 -10.76
CA TYR A 103 -12.76 -6.86 -11.56
C TYR A 103 -11.54 -6.90 -12.49
N MET A 104 -10.61 -7.85 -12.33
CA MET A 104 -9.37 -7.92 -13.13
C MET A 104 -9.23 -9.15 -14.00
N ALA A 105 -9.84 -10.29 -13.65
CA ALA A 105 -9.71 -11.53 -14.43
C ALA A 105 -10.34 -11.48 -15.84
N LYS A 106 -11.14 -10.44 -16.15
CA LYS A 106 -11.80 -10.28 -17.45
C LYS A 106 -11.03 -9.32 -18.35
N ALA A 107 -10.66 -9.78 -19.56
CA ALA A 107 -10.18 -8.92 -20.63
C ALA A 107 -11.23 -7.82 -20.91
N PRO A 108 -10.84 -6.55 -21.13
CA PRO A 108 -11.79 -5.50 -21.49
C PRO A 108 -12.64 -5.94 -22.71
N PRO A 109 -13.95 -5.66 -22.74
CA PRO A 109 -14.81 -6.02 -23.87
C PRO A 109 -14.28 -5.50 -25.21
N ILE A 110 -13.62 -4.33 -25.21
CA ILE A 110 -12.94 -3.75 -26.38
C ILE A 110 -11.77 -4.61 -26.88
N VAL A 111 -10.98 -5.19 -25.98
CA VAL A 111 -9.87 -6.08 -26.35
C VAL A 111 -10.44 -7.39 -26.90
N LYS A 112 -11.47 -7.93 -26.23
CA LYS A 112 -12.13 -9.17 -26.65
C LYS A 112 -12.80 -9.02 -28.02
N ALA A 113 -13.61 -7.98 -28.20
CA ALA A 113 -14.28 -7.66 -29.46
C ALA A 113 -13.29 -7.36 -30.61
N ARG A 114 -12.11 -6.80 -30.32
CA ARG A 114 -11.09 -6.51 -31.35
C ARG A 114 -10.25 -7.74 -31.71
N LEU A 115 -10.12 -8.71 -30.80
CA LEU A 115 -9.53 -10.02 -31.06
C LEU A 115 -10.51 -10.96 -31.78
N GLU A 116 -11.82 -10.87 -31.45
CA GLU A 116 -12.89 -11.69 -32.03
C GLU A 116 -13.36 -11.16 -33.41
N ASN A 117 -13.51 -9.84 -33.58
CA ASN A 117 -13.95 -9.22 -34.83
C ASN A 117 -12.75 -8.92 -35.74
N GLY A 118 -12.06 -9.96 -36.24
CA GLY A 118 -10.87 -9.86 -37.09
C GLY A 118 -10.86 -8.68 -38.10
N PRO A 119 -9.68 -8.15 -38.44
CA PRO A 119 -9.52 -6.73 -38.19
C PRO A 119 -9.62 -5.85 -39.45
N VAL A 120 -9.94 -4.57 -39.22
CA VAL A 120 -9.59 -3.41 -40.09
C VAL A 120 -8.05 -3.22 -40.21
N THR A 121 -7.27 -4.26 -39.92
CA THR A 121 -5.79 -4.30 -39.78
C THR A 121 -5.14 -5.07 -40.94
N ALA A 122 -5.90 -5.54 -41.94
CA ALA A 122 -5.32 -6.15 -43.15
C ALA A 122 -4.39 -5.19 -43.94
N GLN A 123 -4.34 -3.91 -43.58
CA GLN A 123 -3.49 -2.88 -44.19
C GLN A 123 -2.33 -2.39 -43.30
N LEU A 124 -2.19 -2.89 -42.06
CA LEU A 124 -1.11 -2.46 -41.14
C LEU A 124 0.07 -3.42 -41.21
N SER A 125 1.29 -2.86 -41.23
CA SER A 125 2.53 -3.63 -41.18
C SER A 125 2.62 -4.48 -39.90
N ALA A 126 3.40 -5.56 -39.93
CA ALA A 126 3.62 -6.41 -38.75
C ALA A 126 4.13 -5.62 -37.52
N ALA A 127 4.92 -4.57 -37.75
CA ALA A 127 5.40 -3.67 -36.69
C ALA A 127 4.27 -2.83 -36.07
N GLU A 128 3.34 -2.33 -36.88
CA GLU A 128 2.18 -1.57 -36.39
C GLU A 128 1.16 -2.45 -35.66
N GLN A 129 0.97 -3.69 -36.14
CA GLN A 129 0.16 -4.69 -35.45
C GLN A 129 0.75 -5.04 -34.08
N ALA A 130 2.06 -5.31 -34.02
CA ALA A 130 2.76 -5.57 -32.76
C ALA A 130 2.63 -4.40 -31.78
N LYS A 131 2.77 -3.16 -32.27
CA LYS A 131 2.60 -1.94 -31.47
C LYS A 131 1.17 -1.77 -30.97
N GLN A 132 0.15 -2.07 -31.77
CA GLN A 132 -1.25 -2.03 -31.33
C GLN A 132 -1.56 -3.08 -30.28
N ILE A 133 -1.09 -4.32 -30.48
CA ILE A 133 -1.24 -5.39 -29.48
C ILE A 133 -0.57 -4.99 -28.17
N GLN A 134 0.63 -4.43 -28.24
CA GLN A 134 1.35 -3.94 -27.06
C GLN A 134 0.55 -2.86 -26.33
N ILE A 135 0.01 -1.84 -27.04
CA ILE A 135 -0.85 -0.80 -26.45
C ILE A 135 -2.11 -1.38 -25.81
N LEU A 136 -2.73 -2.41 -26.40
CA LEU A 136 -3.89 -3.08 -25.83
C LEU A 136 -3.52 -3.87 -24.57
N GLN A 137 -2.30 -4.42 -24.49
CA GLN A 137 -1.79 -5.10 -23.30
C GLN A 137 -1.40 -4.11 -22.18
N GLU A 138 -1.14 -2.83 -22.49
CA GLU A 138 -0.85 -1.79 -21.48
C GLU A 138 -2.02 -1.52 -20.51
N HIS A 139 -3.25 -1.98 -20.81
CA HIS A 139 -4.36 -1.94 -19.84
C HIS A 139 -4.07 -2.70 -18.54
N HIS A 140 -3.24 -3.76 -18.60
CA HIS A 140 -2.90 -4.57 -17.43
C HIS A 140 -2.03 -3.81 -16.41
N PRO A 141 -0.97 -3.09 -16.81
CA PRO A 141 -0.23 -2.14 -15.97
C PRO A 141 -1.08 -1.13 -15.18
N TYR A 142 -2.04 -0.44 -15.81
CA TYR A 142 -2.89 0.54 -15.12
C TYR A 142 -3.77 -0.09 -14.04
N ARG A 143 -4.34 -1.26 -14.33
CA ARG A 143 -5.13 -2.02 -13.35
C ARG A 143 -4.26 -2.48 -12.18
N LEU A 144 -3.06 -2.97 -12.48
CA LEU A 144 -2.10 -3.40 -11.46
C LEU A 144 -1.68 -2.23 -10.57
N ALA A 145 -1.36 -1.07 -11.15
CA ALA A 145 -1.04 0.14 -10.39
C ALA A 145 -2.20 0.59 -9.49
N MET A 146 -3.45 0.50 -9.96
CA MET A 146 -4.62 0.81 -9.14
C MET A 146 -4.85 -0.19 -8.01
N MET A 147 -4.60 -1.50 -8.22
CA MET A 147 -4.65 -2.48 -7.13
C MET A 147 -3.61 -2.20 -6.06
N ILE A 148 -2.40 -1.88 -6.49
CA ILE A 148 -1.32 -1.50 -5.58
C ILE A 148 -1.76 -0.26 -4.79
N ALA A 149 -2.30 0.76 -5.45
CA ALA A 149 -2.84 1.95 -4.79
C ALA A 149 -3.98 1.64 -3.81
N ILE A 150 -4.91 0.72 -4.13
CA ILE A 150 -6.01 0.34 -3.23
C ILE A 150 -5.49 -0.39 -1.99
N GLY A 151 -4.59 -1.35 -2.15
CA GLY A 151 -4.05 -2.09 -1.00
C GLY A 151 -3.14 -1.22 -0.13
N ILE A 152 -2.34 -0.33 -0.73
CA ILE A 152 -1.60 0.72 -0.01
C ILE A 152 -2.59 1.65 0.70
N GLY A 153 -3.66 2.11 0.03
CA GLY A 153 -4.69 2.94 0.66
C GLY A 153 -5.34 2.31 1.89
N ALA A 154 -5.58 1.00 1.88
CA ALA A 154 -6.08 0.28 3.04
C ALA A 154 -5.08 0.30 4.22
N HIS A 155 -3.78 0.24 3.93
CA HIS A 155 -2.73 0.41 4.93
C HIS A 155 -2.65 1.84 5.46
N ASN A 156 -2.62 2.81 4.57
CA ASN A 156 -2.51 4.23 4.88
C ASN A 156 -3.71 4.71 5.71
N PHE A 157 -4.89 4.09 5.54
CA PHE A 157 -6.01 4.30 6.47
C PHE A 157 -5.66 3.94 7.92
N SER A 158 -5.02 2.79 8.16
CA SER A 158 -4.62 2.34 9.49
C SER A 158 -3.55 3.23 10.12
N GLU A 159 -2.62 3.77 9.32
CA GLU A 159 -1.67 4.79 9.75
C GLU A 159 -2.38 6.06 10.24
N GLY A 160 -3.30 6.56 9.40
CA GLY A 160 -4.12 7.71 9.73
C GLY A 160 -4.86 7.50 11.04
N LEU A 161 -5.50 6.33 11.17
CA LEU A 161 -6.21 5.93 12.38
C LEU A 161 -5.28 5.97 13.61
N ALA A 162 -4.06 5.44 13.51
CA ALA A 162 -3.07 5.47 14.58
C ALA A 162 -2.67 6.90 14.99
N VAL A 163 -2.45 7.80 14.02
CA VAL A 163 -2.17 9.22 14.28
C VAL A 163 -3.35 9.88 15.01
N GLY A 164 -4.58 9.65 14.53
CA GLY A 164 -5.78 10.19 15.14
C GLY A 164 -6.00 9.70 16.58
N GLN A 165 -5.85 8.39 16.82
CA GLN A 165 -5.98 7.76 18.14
C GLN A 165 -4.91 8.28 19.12
N SER A 166 -3.68 8.50 18.63
CA SER A 166 -2.59 9.07 19.42
C SER A 166 -2.92 10.51 19.84
N TYR A 167 -3.54 11.30 18.96
CA TYR A 167 -4.05 12.62 19.32
C TYR A 167 -5.22 12.55 20.32
N ALA A 168 -6.21 11.70 20.07
CA ALA A 168 -7.39 11.55 20.92
C ALA A 168 -7.04 11.06 22.35
N SER A 169 -5.96 10.30 22.50
CA SER A 169 -5.43 9.86 23.79
C SER A 169 -4.52 10.88 24.48
N GLY A 170 -4.25 12.03 23.87
CA GLY A 170 -3.38 13.08 24.41
C GLY A 170 -1.88 12.88 24.14
N SER A 171 -1.50 11.79 23.46
CA SER A 171 -0.12 11.42 23.10
C SER A 171 0.37 12.17 21.85
N VAL A 172 0.40 13.50 21.92
CA VAL A 172 0.78 14.37 20.79
C VAL A 172 2.19 14.09 20.27
N GLY A 173 3.14 13.77 21.15
CA GLY A 173 4.51 13.41 20.75
C GLY A 173 4.55 12.17 19.86
N LEU A 174 3.80 11.12 20.23
CA LEU A 174 3.66 9.90 19.45
C LEU A 174 2.99 10.19 18.09
N ALA A 175 1.93 11.00 18.07
CA ALA A 175 1.27 11.39 16.82
C ALA A 175 2.24 12.07 15.83
N LEU A 176 3.14 12.93 16.32
CA LEU A 176 4.15 13.59 15.47
C LEU A 176 5.21 12.63 14.95
N LEU A 177 5.71 11.73 15.80
CA LEU A 177 6.67 10.70 15.41
C LEU A 177 6.11 9.77 14.34
N LEU A 178 4.86 9.31 14.52
CA LEU A 178 4.14 8.51 13.54
C LEU A 178 4.01 9.25 12.20
N VAL A 179 3.60 10.52 12.19
CA VAL A 179 3.49 11.33 10.97
C VAL A 179 4.83 11.41 10.20
N ILE A 180 5.94 11.56 10.90
CA ILE A 180 7.28 11.62 10.28
C ILE A 180 7.65 10.25 9.70
N GLY A 181 7.47 9.17 10.47
CA GLY A 181 7.73 7.80 10.03
C GLY A 181 6.91 7.44 8.79
N PHE A 182 5.59 7.60 8.87
CA PHE A 182 4.63 7.33 7.79
C PHE A 182 4.95 8.16 6.54
N GLY A 183 5.19 9.46 6.72
CA GLY A 183 5.57 10.34 5.61
C GLY A 183 6.83 9.88 4.87
N ALA A 184 7.82 9.35 5.58
CA ALA A 184 9.08 8.87 4.99
C ALA A 184 8.85 7.64 4.09
N HIS A 185 8.11 6.62 4.55
CA HIS A 185 7.89 5.42 3.74
C HIS A 185 6.79 5.56 2.69
N ASN A 186 5.77 6.40 2.92
CA ASN A 186 4.72 6.67 1.92
C ASN A 186 5.31 7.20 0.60
N THR A 187 6.43 7.95 0.64
CA THR A 187 7.18 8.32 -0.58
C THR A 187 7.58 7.08 -1.41
N THR A 188 8.02 6.02 -0.74
CA THR A 188 8.48 4.78 -1.39
C THR A 188 7.35 3.87 -1.85
N GLU A 189 6.17 3.99 -1.25
CA GLU A 189 4.94 3.34 -1.72
C GLU A 189 4.48 3.89 -3.07
N GLY A 190 4.70 5.18 -3.30
CA GLY A 190 4.51 5.81 -4.62
C GLY A 190 5.34 5.14 -5.71
N PHE A 191 6.53 4.59 -5.39
CA PHE A 191 7.32 3.79 -6.34
C PHE A 191 6.64 2.46 -6.67
N GLY A 192 5.97 1.84 -5.70
CA GLY A 192 5.19 0.64 -5.91
C GLY A 192 4.05 0.85 -6.92
N ILE A 193 3.31 1.96 -6.77
CA ILE A 193 2.25 2.35 -7.72
C ILE A 193 2.85 2.68 -9.10
N ALA A 194 3.98 3.39 -9.14
CA ALA A 194 4.64 3.79 -10.37
C ALA A 194 5.31 2.63 -11.12
N GLY A 195 5.72 1.57 -10.43
CA GLY A 195 6.51 0.46 -10.98
C GLY A 195 5.91 -0.20 -12.22
N PRO A 196 4.63 -0.63 -12.20
CA PRO A 196 3.96 -1.18 -13.38
C PRO A 196 3.83 -0.20 -14.55
N LEU A 197 3.79 1.11 -14.27
CA LEU A 197 3.54 2.16 -15.25
C LEU A 197 4.81 2.68 -15.92
N ALA A 198 5.96 2.44 -15.31
CA ALA A 198 7.23 2.99 -15.77
C ALA A 198 7.62 2.43 -17.15
N GLY A 199 7.83 3.31 -18.11
CA GLY A 199 8.26 3.02 -19.48
C GLY A 199 7.25 2.24 -20.33
N LEU A 200 5.96 2.44 -20.08
CA LEU A 200 4.92 2.23 -21.09
C LEU A 200 5.18 3.10 -22.34
N ILE A 201 4.73 2.64 -23.51
CA ILE A 201 4.77 3.39 -24.77
C ILE A 201 4.00 4.70 -24.60
N LYS A 202 2.79 4.63 -24.02
CA LYS A 202 2.02 5.81 -23.66
C LYS A 202 2.27 6.16 -22.20
N ARG A 203 2.81 7.36 -21.98
CA ARG A 203 2.99 7.90 -20.63
C ARG A 203 1.66 7.92 -19.87
N PRO A 204 1.66 7.57 -18.58
CA PRO A 204 0.50 7.76 -17.72
C PRO A 204 0.02 9.20 -17.72
N THR A 205 -1.31 9.37 -17.73
CA THR A 205 -1.90 10.71 -17.64
C THR A 205 -1.74 11.26 -16.22
N ALA A 206 -1.55 12.58 -16.11
CA ALA A 206 -1.50 13.25 -14.80
C ALA A 206 -2.77 12.98 -13.98
N ARG A 207 -3.94 12.92 -14.64
CA ARG A 207 -5.22 12.56 -14.01
C ARG A 207 -5.17 11.16 -13.37
N PHE A 208 -4.65 10.17 -14.08
CA PHE A 208 -4.53 8.81 -13.53
C PHE A 208 -3.60 8.80 -12.31
N LEU A 209 -2.43 9.43 -12.41
CA LEU A 209 -1.48 9.50 -11.29
C LEU A 209 -2.07 10.26 -10.10
N ALA A 210 -2.81 11.35 -10.34
CA ALA A 210 -3.53 12.09 -9.30
C ALA A 210 -4.52 11.18 -8.56
N VAL A 211 -5.35 10.44 -9.31
CA VAL A 211 -6.32 9.50 -8.71
C VAL A 211 -5.61 8.38 -7.97
N ALA A 212 -4.58 7.77 -8.55
CA ALA A 212 -3.85 6.68 -7.90
C ALA A 212 -3.17 7.14 -6.60
N GLY A 213 -2.57 8.34 -6.58
CA GLY A 213 -2.01 8.91 -5.37
C GLY A 213 -3.06 9.30 -4.33
N LEU A 214 -4.25 9.78 -4.75
CA LEU A 214 -5.36 10.03 -3.83
C LEU A 214 -5.92 8.74 -3.23
N VAL A 215 -6.00 7.66 -4.03
CA VAL A 215 -6.44 6.35 -3.56
C VAL A 215 -5.42 5.73 -2.60
N GLY A 216 -4.13 5.88 -2.87
CA GLY A 216 -3.07 5.38 -2.00
C GLY A 216 -2.86 6.21 -0.73
N GLY A 217 -2.75 7.54 -0.83
CA GLY A 217 -2.39 8.40 0.30
C GLY A 217 -3.54 9.14 0.98
N GLY A 218 -4.65 9.39 0.25
CA GLY A 218 -5.82 10.06 0.82
C GLY A 218 -6.43 9.36 2.05
N PRO A 219 -6.45 8.02 2.12
CA PRO A 219 -6.94 7.31 3.29
C PRO A 219 -6.18 7.64 4.59
N THR A 220 -4.92 8.08 4.58
CA THR A 220 -4.23 8.54 5.80
C THR A 220 -4.97 9.72 6.42
N PHE A 221 -5.33 10.73 5.62
CA PHE A 221 -6.10 11.87 6.11
C PHE A 221 -7.46 11.44 6.69
N ILE A 222 -8.17 10.56 5.98
CA ILE A 222 -9.47 10.05 6.42
C ILE A 222 -9.32 9.27 7.73
N GLY A 223 -8.30 8.42 7.82
CA GLY A 223 -7.96 7.68 9.03
C GLY A 223 -7.66 8.62 10.19
N THR A 224 -6.91 9.70 9.96
CA THR A 224 -6.60 10.70 11.02
C THR A 224 -7.86 11.38 11.52
N VAL A 225 -8.77 11.77 10.63
CA VAL A 225 -10.08 12.31 11.03
C VAL A 225 -10.82 11.29 11.87
N VAL A 226 -11.00 10.07 11.37
CA VAL A 226 -11.76 9.02 12.06
C VAL A 226 -11.15 8.66 13.42
N GLY A 227 -9.83 8.46 13.47
CA GLY A 227 -9.10 8.09 14.68
C GLY A 227 -9.10 9.19 15.73
N SER A 228 -9.25 10.45 15.33
CA SER A 228 -9.30 11.59 16.26
C SER A 228 -10.63 11.69 17.04
N LEU A 229 -11.67 10.98 16.62
CA LEU A 229 -13.02 11.13 17.17
C LEU A 229 -13.29 10.21 18.37
N TRP A 230 -12.70 9.02 18.43
CA TRP A 230 -12.86 8.08 19.55
C TRP A 230 -11.66 7.14 19.61
N THR A 231 -11.46 6.45 20.74
CA THR A 231 -10.45 5.40 20.85
C THR A 231 -11.04 4.00 21.02
N SER A 232 -10.54 2.99 20.29
CA SER A 232 -11.01 1.60 20.41
C SER A 232 -9.94 0.58 20.04
N VAL A 233 -9.66 -0.35 20.97
CA VAL A 233 -8.69 -1.44 20.77
C VAL A 233 -9.14 -2.35 19.62
N PHE A 234 -10.39 -2.80 19.62
CA PHE A 234 -10.94 -3.64 18.56
C PHE A 234 -10.80 -2.99 17.19
N THR A 235 -11.18 -1.72 17.04
CA THR A 235 -11.08 -1.00 15.77
C THR A 235 -9.62 -0.87 15.33
N TYR A 236 -8.72 -0.54 16.25
CA TYR A 236 -7.29 -0.42 15.97
C TYR A 236 -6.70 -1.75 15.48
N VAL A 237 -6.94 -2.85 16.21
CA VAL A 237 -6.47 -4.20 15.86
C VAL A 237 -7.06 -4.68 14.52
N LEU A 238 -8.35 -4.44 14.29
CA LEU A 238 -9.04 -4.82 13.05
C LEU A 238 -8.38 -4.14 11.83
N PHE A 239 -8.16 -2.83 11.90
CA PHE A 239 -7.61 -2.07 10.78
C PHE A 239 -6.11 -2.30 10.57
N LEU A 240 -5.32 -2.48 11.63
CA LEU A 240 -3.91 -2.90 11.49
C LEU A 240 -3.80 -4.26 10.81
N SER A 241 -4.65 -5.22 11.19
CA SER A 241 -4.61 -6.57 10.63
C SER A 241 -5.12 -6.59 9.18
N LEU A 242 -6.14 -5.79 8.88
CA LEU A 242 -6.60 -5.55 7.51
C LEU A 242 -5.51 -4.94 6.65
N ALA A 243 -4.80 -3.92 7.15
CA ALA A 243 -3.65 -3.34 6.48
C ALA A 243 -2.56 -4.39 6.21
N GLY A 244 -2.21 -5.19 7.21
CA GLY A 244 -1.22 -6.27 7.08
C GLY A 244 -1.61 -7.28 5.99
N GLY A 245 -2.89 -7.69 5.94
CA GLY A 245 -3.40 -8.58 4.88
C GLY A 245 -3.36 -7.94 3.49
N ALA A 246 -3.71 -6.65 3.39
CA ALA A 246 -3.70 -5.90 2.15
C ALA A 246 -2.28 -5.74 1.59
N ILE A 247 -1.31 -5.37 2.44
CA ILE A 247 0.09 -5.21 2.06
C ILE A 247 0.70 -6.54 1.65
N LEU A 248 0.40 -7.63 2.38
CA LEU A 248 0.90 -8.96 2.04
C LEU A 248 0.48 -9.34 0.61
N TYR A 249 -0.79 -9.13 0.27
CA TYR A 249 -1.32 -9.40 -1.06
C TYR A 249 -0.65 -8.53 -2.14
N VAL A 250 -0.57 -7.21 -1.91
CA VAL A 250 0.03 -6.27 -2.87
C VAL A 250 1.52 -6.55 -3.08
N SER A 251 2.25 -6.93 -2.02
CA SER A 251 3.66 -7.30 -2.11
C SER A 251 3.88 -8.49 -3.06
N MET A 252 2.97 -9.47 -3.04
CA MET A 252 3.00 -10.62 -3.96
C MET A 252 2.72 -10.21 -5.40
N LEU A 253 1.75 -9.32 -5.63
CA LEU A 253 1.48 -8.74 -6.95
C LEU A 253 2.71 -7.98 -7.49
N MET A 254 3.34 -7.18 -6.66
CA MET A 254 4.54 -6.43 -7.00
C MET A 254 5.74 -7.34 -7.25
N TYR A 255 5.88 -8.43 -6.50
CA TYR A 255 6.91 -9.43 -6.73
C TYR A 255 6.75 -10.09 -8.11
N ASN A 256 5.53 -10.52 -8.45
CA ASN A 256 5.22 -11.11 -9.74
C ASN A 256 5.48 -10.12 -10.90
N SER A 257 5.15 -8.84 -10.70
CA SER A 257 5.48 -7.77 -11.65
C SER A 257 7.00 -7.59 -11.81
N GLY A 258 7.72 -7.50 -10.69
CA GLY A 258 9.17 -7.27 -10.67
C GLY A 258 9.96 -8.40 -11.35
N ARG A 259 9.52 -9.65 -11.19
CA ARG A 259 10.09 -10.85 -11.84
C ARG A 259 10.06 -10.80 -13.36
N LYS A 260 9.16 -10.02 -13.95
CA LYS A 260 9.09 -9.79 -15.40
C LYS A 260 10.03 -8.68 -15.87
N GLN A 261 10.54 -7.86 -14.96
CA GLN A 261 11.34 -6.67 -15.28
C GLN A 261 12.83 -6.85 -15.02
N THR A 262 13.23 -7.73 -14.08
CA THR A 262 14.63 -7.91 -13.73
C THR A 262 14.94 -9.33 -13.22
N THR A 263 16.23 -9.61 -12.97
CA THR A 263 16.67 -10.92 -12.49
C THR A 263 16.33 -11.12 -11.02
N ASN A 264 16.26 -12.38 -10.58
CA ASN A 264 16.02 -12.68 -9.17
C ASN A 264 17.02 -12.00 -8.25
N GLN A 265 18.30 -11.97 -8.65
CA GLN A 265 19.36 -11.40 -7.84
C GLN A 265 19.10 -9.93 -7.54
N ILE A 266 18.70 -9.15 -8.55
CA ILE A 266 18.42 -7.71 -8.37
C ILE A 266 17.17 -7.51 -7.52
N LEU A 267 16.15 -8.36 -7.69
CA LEU A 267 14.95 -8.31 -6.85
C LEU A 267 15.28 -8.63 -5.39
N MET A 268 16.01 -9.71 -5.12
CA MET A 268 16.34 -10.10 -3.75
C MET A 268 17.22 -9.04 -3.06
N ILE A 269 18.17 -8.45 -3.79
CA ILE A 269 18.97 -7.33 -3.26
C ILE A 269 18.08 -6.12 -2.96
N GLY A 270 17.17 -5.75 -3.88
CA GLY A 270 16.26 -4.64 -3.67
C GLY A 270 15.34 -4.86 -2.46
N ILE A 271 14.76 -6.05 -2.34
CA ILE A 271 13.91 -6.44 -1.19
C ILE A 271 14.71 -6.37 0.11
N PHE A 272 15.92 -6.93 0.13
CA PHE A 272 16.78 -6.87 1.31
C PHE A 272 17.11 -5.43 1.72
N VAL A 273 17.53 -4.59 0.77
CA VAL A 273 17.83 -3.17 1.03
C VAL A 273 16.59 -2.42 1.52
N GLY A 274 15.43 -2.67 0.92
CA GLY A 274 14.16 -2.08 1.36
C GLY A 274 13.77 -2.50 2.78
N LEU A 275 13.94 -3.79 3.10
CA LEU A 275 13.66 -4.32 4.44
C LEU A 275 14.59 -3.68 5.48
N CYS A 276 15.88 -3.60 5.19
CA CYS A 276 16.84 -2.89 6.05
C CYS A 276 16.49 -1.41 6.22
N ALA A 277 16.04 -0.74 5.16
CA ALA A 277 15.62 0.66 5.24
C ALA A 277 14.37 0.84 6.13
N GLY A 278 13.43 -0.10 6.08
CA GLY A 278 12.26 -0.14 6.97
C GLY A 278 12.67 -0.22 8.43
N PHE A 279 13.45 -1.24 8.80
CA PHE A 279 13.95 -1.40 10.18
C PHE A 279 14.83 -0.23 10.64
N LEU A 280 15.63 0.36 9.76
CA LEU A 280 16.45 1.51 10.11
C LEU A 280 15.58 2.74 10.40
N THR A 281 14.50 2.94 9.64
CA THR A 281 13.56 4.04 9.85
C THR A 281 12.86 3.87 11.19
N ASP A 282 12.38 2.66 11.49
CA ASP A 282 11.78 2.30 12.78
C ASP A 282 12.73 2.53 13.96
N LEU A 283 13.99 2.11 13.82
CA LEU A 283 15.02 2.37 14.83
C LEU A 283 15.24 3.88 15.05
N ILE A 284 15.31 4.67 13.98
CA ILE A 284 15.48 6.13 14.09
C ILE A 284 14.28 6.76 14.82
N VAL A 285 13.06 6.34 14.48
CA VAL A 285 11.83 6.81 15.12
C VAL A 285 11.82 6.43 16.61
N THR A 286 12.17 5.19 16.94
CA THR A 286 12.30 4.69 18.31
C THR A 286 13.34 5.50 19.11
N LEU A 287 14.54 5.71 18.55
CA LEU A 287 15.59 6.51 19.19
C LEU A 287 15.22 8.00 19.31
N GLY A 288 14.31 8.48 18.46
CA GLY A 288 13.71 9.82 18.52
C GLY A 288 12.68 10.00 19.65
N GLY A 289 12.33 8.93 20.37
CA GLY A 289 11.44 8.96 21.53
C GLY A 289 10.02 8.46 21.28
N ALA A 290 9.82 7.58 20.29
CA ALA A 290 8.56 6.86 20.08
C ALA A 290 8.41 5.65 21.02
#